data_AF-A0A1A2DD66-F1
#
_entry.id   AF-A0A1A2DD66-F1
#
_cell.length_a   1.000
_cell.length_b   1.000
_cell.length_c   1.000
_cell.angle_alpha   90.00
_cell.angle_beta   90.00
_cell.angle_gamma   90.00
#
_symmetry.space_group_name_H-M   'P 1'
#
loop_
_entity.id
_entity.type
_entity.pdbx_description
1 polymer ?
#
loop_
_entity_poly.entity_id
_entity_poly.type
_entity_poly.pdbx_seq_one_letter_code
_entity_poly.pdbx_strand_id
1 'polypeptide(L)' 'MRRMIAAGALAVGGFLTLGVGVAHADEVQVEGGYSTLEACNVDGPNVEIAQGDANYGHWDCRQGGDGLWYVWLSS' A
#
# COMPACT_ATOMS: atom_id res chain seq x y z
N MET A 1 -44.56 2.40 14.14
CA MET A 1 -43.12 2.75 14.15
C MET A 1 -42.31 1.50 13.80
N ARG A 2 -41.79 1.41 12.58
CA ARG A 2 -40.95 0.30 12.11
C ARG A 2 -39.49 0.75 12.08
N ARG A 3 -38.66 0.12 12.91
CA ARG A 3 -37.20 0.16 12.81
C ARG A 3 -36.81 -0.79 11.69
N MET A 4 -36.14 -0.31 10.64
CA MET A 4 -35.26 -1.14 9.81
C MET A 4 -34.12 -0.25 9.30
N ILE A 5 -32.93 -0.48 9.86
CA ILE A 5 -31.64 -0.09 9.31
C ILE A 5 -31.25 -1.18 8.30
N ALA A 6 -30.85 -0.81 7.09
CA ALA A 6 -30.10 -1.65 6.16
C ALA A 6 -29.32 -0.69 5.25
N ALA A 7 -28.00 -0.46 5.44
CA ALA A 7 -26.89 -1.36 5.11
C ALA A 7 -26.96 -1.82 3.65
N GLY A 8 -26.13 -1.23 2.79
CA GLY A 8 -26.03 -1.64 1.39
C GLY A 8 -25.33 -0.64 0.48
N ALA A 9 -24.00 -0.60 0.52
CA ALA A 9 -23.20 -0.14 -0.61
C ALA A 9 -21.82 -0.82 -0.55
N LEU A 10 -21.79 -2.12 -0.85
CA LEU A 10 -20.56 -2.80 -1.22
C LEU A 10 -20.20 -2.31 -2.64
N ALA A 11 -19.38 -1.27 -2.72
CA ALA A 11 -18.80 -0.84 -3.99
C ALA A 11 -17.76 -1.87 -4.43
N VAL A 12 -18.20 -2.86 -5.22
CA VAL A 12 -17.33 -3.77 -5.97
C VAL A 12 -16.77 -2.97 -7.15
N GLY A 13 -15.66 -2.28 -6.92
CA GLY A 13 -14.86 -1.65 -7.97
C GLY A 13 -13.76 -2.63 -8.39
N GLY A 14 -13.92 -3.25 -9.56
CA GLY A 14 -12.97 -4.21 -10.12
C GLY A 14 -11.57 -3.62 -10.22
N PHE A 15 -10.62 -4.21 -9.49
CA PHE A 15 -9.20 -4.02 -9.77
C PHE A 15 -8.91 -4.75 -11.08
N LEU A 16 -8.81 -3.97 -12.16
CA LEU A 16 -8.32 -4.42 -13.45
C LEU A 16 -6.89 -4.94 -13.24
N THR A 17 -6.72 -6.25 -13.22
CA THR A 17 -5.41 -6.90 -13.35
C THR A 17 -4.93 -6.68 -14.77
N LEU A 18 -4.44 -5.47 -15.06
CA LEU A 18 -3.63 -5.21 -16.24
C LEU A 18 -2.43 -6.14 -16.13
N GLY A 19 -2.29 -7.04 -17.09
CA GLY A 19 -1.07 -7.83 -17.27
C GLY A 19 0.08 -6.88 -17.57
N VAL A 20 0.71 -6.38 -16.51
CA VAL A 20 2.00 -5.72 -16.58
C VAL A 20 3.01 -6.85 -16.63
N GLY A 21 3.82 -6.91 -17.69
CA GLY A 21 4.96 -7.83 -17.72
C GLY A 21 5.76 -7.62 -16.45
N VAL A 22 5.90 -8.67 -15.65
CA VAL A 22 6.68 -8.64 -14.41
C VAL A 22 8.14 -8.47 -14.79
N ALA A 23 8.59 -7.22 -14.92
CA ALA A 23 9.97 -6.93 -14.56
C ALA A 23 10.06 -7.31 -13.09
N HIS A 24 10.86 -8.32 -12.77
CA HIS A 24 11.19 -8.66 -11.39
C HIS A 24 12.08 -7.53 -10.85
N ALA A 25 11.45 -6.40 -10.48
CA ALA A 25 12.08 -5.38 -9.65
C ALA A 25 12.22 -5.98 -8.26
N ASP A 26 13.38 -5.80 -7.63
CA ASP A 26 13.53 -6.15 -6.23
C ASP A 26 12.63 -5.23 -5.42
N GLU A 27 11.75 -5.82 -4.61
CA GLU A 27 10.82 -5.08 -3.76
C GLU A 27 11.09 -5.42 -2.29
N VAL A 28 11.16 -4.40 -1.45
CA VAL A 28 11.30 -4.57 0.01
C VAL A 28 10.26 -3.76 0.76
N GLN A 29 9.68 -4.38 1.79
CA GLN A 29 8.80 -3.69 2.73
C GLN A 29 9.65 -3.03 3.81
N VAL A 30 9.40 -1.75 4.08
CA VAL A 30 10.00 -1.04 5.20
C VAL A 30 9.30 -1.45 6.50
N GLU A 31 10.08 -1.65 7.56
CA GLU A 31 9.56 -2.01 8.87
C GLU A 31 8.72 -0.86 9.46
N GLY A 32 7.51 -1.18 9.95
CA GLY A 32 6.54 -0.21 10.46
C GLY A 32 5.16 -0.41 9.84
N GLY A 33 4.18 0.40 10.24
CA GLY A 33 2.83 0.36 9.66
C GLY A 33 2.00 1.56 10.07
N TYR A 34 1.20 2.08 9.13
CA TYR A 34 0.38 3.29 9.31
C TYR A 34 -1.10 2.94 9.30
N SER A 35 -1.90 3.67 10.09
CA SER A 35 -3.36 3.49 10.12
C SER A 35 -4.07 4.06 8.89
N THR A 36 -3.44 4.99 8.17
CA THR A 36 -4.01 5.62 6.97
C THR A 36 -3.00 5.73 5.84
N LEU A 37 -3.51 5.79 4.60
CA LEU A 37 -2.71 5.97 3.39
C LEU A 37 -1.97 7.32 3.39
N GLU A 38 -2.61 8.37 3.92
CA GLU A 38 -2.03 9.71 3.98
C GLU A 38 -0.78 9.73 4.86
N ALA A 39 -0.82 9.07 6.03
CA ALA A 39 0.34 8.97 6.91
C ALA A 39 1.49 8.19 6.25
N CYS A 40 1.18 7.11 5.54
CA CYS A 40 2.16 6.36 4.76
C CYS A 40 2.80 7.21 3.66
N ASN A 41 2.01 7.98 2.90
CA ASN A 41 2.54 8.83 1.82
C ASN A 41 3.39 10.00 2.31
N VAL A 42 3.14 10.49 3.52
CA VAL A 42 3.98 11.54 4.14
C VAL A 42 5.35 10.98 4.49
N ASP A 43 5.42 9.74 4.97
CA ASP A 43 6.66 9.13 5.41
C ASP A 43 7.43 8.43 4.27
N GLY A 44 6.72 7.90 3.28
CA GLY A 44 7.27 7.19 2.11
C GLY A 44 8.48 7.83 1.42
N PRO A 45 8.51 9.15 1.13
CA PRO A 45 9.68 9.77 0.52
C PRO A 45 10.86 9.99 1.49
N ASN A 46 10.69 9.71 2.79
CA ASN A 46 11.67 9.94 3.85
C ASN A 46 12.21 8.63 4.46
N VAL A 47 11.72 7.46 4.03
CA VAL A 47 12.22 6.19 4.53
C VAL A 47 13.58 5.87 3.91
N GLU A 48 14.50 5.38 4.74
CA GLU A 48 15.81 4.90 4.30
C GLU A 48 16.04 3.51 4.89
N ILE A 49 16.55 2.57 4.09
CA ILE A 49 16.91 1.23 4.57
C ILE A 49 18.41 1.14 4.86
N ALA A 50 18.78 0.37 5.89
CA ALA A 50 20.18 0.29 6.33
C ALA A 50 21.14 -0.31 5.27
N GLN A 51 20.62 -1.06 4.30
CA GLN A 51 21.42 -1.73 3.30
C GLN A 51 20.81 -1.59 1.90
N GLY A 52 21.59 -1.06 0.97
CA GLY A 52 21.19 -0.98 -0.43
C GLY A 52 20.12 0.05 -0.75
N ASP A 53 19.92 1.05 0.12
CA ASP A 53 18.93 2.13 -0.05
C ASP A 53 18.98 2.79 -1.43
N ALA A 54 20.19 3.14 -1.88
CA ALA A 54 20.43 3.75 -3.19
C ALA A 54 20.02 2.87 -4.40
N ASN A 55 19.71 1.59 -4.18
CA ASN A 55 19.21 0.72 -5.24
C ASN A 55 17.71 0.89 -5.50
N TYR A 56 16.96 1.50 -4.58
CA TYR A 56 15.52 1.66 -4.68
C TYR A 56 15.17 3.11 -5.01
N GLY A 57 14.80 3.37 -6.27
CA GLY A 57 14.47 4.72 -6.75
C GLY A 57 12.99 5.08 -6.61
N HIS A 58 12.16 4.12 -6.22
CA HIS A 58 10.72 4.24 -6.19
C HIS A 58 10.16 3.74 -4.86
N TRP A 59 9.09 4.39 -4.41
CA TRP A 59 8.34 4.01 -3.22
C TRP A 59 6.84 4.01 -3.52
N ASP A 60 6.11 3.14 -2.83
CA ASP A 60 4.65 3.12 -2.86
C ASP A 60 4.05 2.62 -1.55
N CYS A 61 2.81 3.01 -1.28
CA CYS A 61 2.09 2.63 -0.07
C CYS A 61 1.06 1.53 -0.37
N ARG A 62 1.22 0.36 0.24
CA ARG A 62 0.32 -0.80 0.06
C ARG A 62 -0.38 -1.15 1.36
N GLN A 63 -1.68 -1.46 1.30
CA GLN A 63 -2.41 -1.93 2.47
C GLN A 63 -2.18 -3.44 2.68
N GLY A 64 -1.81 -3.81 3.89
CA GLY A 64 -1.67 -5.20 4.33
C GLY A 64 -3.03 -5.84 4.66
N GLY A 65 -3.03 -7.16 4.80
CA GLY A 65 -4.23 -7.94 5.15
C GLY A 65 -4.77 -7.68 6.56
N ASP A 66 -4.00 -6.97 7.38
CA ASP A 66 -4.35 -6.51 8.73
C ASP A 66 -5.01 -5.11 8.74
N GLY A 67 -5.10 -4.46 7.57
CA GLY A 67 -5.71 -3.14 7.40
C GLY A 67 -4.75 -1.97 7.64
N LEU A 68 -3.47 -2.23 7.95
CA LEU A 68 -2.43 -1.21 8.03
C LEU A 68 -1.81 -0.94 6.65
N TRP A 69 -1.20 0.24 6.50
CA TRP A 69 -0.47 0.66 5.31
C TRP A 69 1.03 0.52 5.54
N TYR A 70 1.75 0.11 4.51
CA TYR A 70 3.17 -0.16 4.55
C TYR A 70 3.86 0.53 3.38
N VAL A 71 5.05 1.07 3.62
CA VAL A 71 5.90 1.57 2.55
C VAL A 71 6.65 0.39 1.92
N TRP A 72 6.56 0.32 0.60
CA TRP A 72 7.31 -0.60 -0.23
C TRP A 72 8.27 0.19 -1.09
N LEU A 73 9.51 -0.29 -1.18
CA LEU A 73 10.55 0.26 -2.01
C LEU A 73 10.77 -0.68 -3.20
N SER A 74 10.99 -0.12 -4.38
CA SER A 74 11.27 -0.87 -5.61
C SER A 74 12.41 -0.25 -6.42
N SER A 75 13.24 -1.11 -7.02
CA SER A 75 14.37 -0.74 -7.90
C SER A 75 14.01 -0.69 -9.38
#